data_AF-B6BIR7-F1
#
_entry.id   AF-B6BIR7-F1
#
_cell.length_a   1.000
_cell.length_b   1.000
_cell.length_c   1.000
_cell.angle_alpha   90.00
_cell.angle_beta   90.00
_cell.angle_gamma   90.00
#
_symmetry.space_group_name_H-M   'P 1'
#
loop_
_entity.id
_entity.type
_entity.pdbx_description
1 polymer ?
#
loop_
_entity_poly.entity_id
_entity_poly.type
_entity_poly.pdbx_seq_one_letter_code
_entity_poly.pdbx_strand_id
1 'polypeptide(L)'
;MKKFNLFNEIIITDKPTLLQAINSSKLFGINIKGEVKYEPFEDKEVLIYQGKPTIIDNFEKVLGKNYQLVEDEDRVLIKAFSNWQELIGVNTPRASYDDTTADGVAEFSDKGLEDIGWHATEFNIDYRTLVEVLEEKCDGTILCIEQKDPYQFSGLGFLNDDEEAKKVLFDFCQNIVKNKIENDPHFKREELTDDEEDAAQFFKIV
;
A
#
# COMPACT_ATOMS: atom_id res chain seq x y z
N MET A 1 1.44 -6.20 8.57
CA MET A 1 0.93 -4.87 8.15
C MET A 1 -0.42 -4.56 8.78
N LYS A 2 -0.67 -3.28 9.10
CA LYS A 2 -1.93 -2.82 9.70
C LYS A 2 -2.90 -2.33 8.63
N LYS A 3 -4.12 -2.85 8.61
CA LYS A 3 -5.21 -2.31 7.77
C LYS A 3 -5.69 -0.96 8.29
N PHE A 4 -5.74 0.03 7.42
CA PHE A 4 -6.40 1.32 7.59
C PHE A 4 -7.61 1.35 6.66
N ASN A 5 -8.72 0.80 7.15
CA ASN A 5 -9.95 0.66 6.36
C ASN A 5 -10.78 1.95 6.46
N LEU A 6 -10.85 2.70 5.36
CA LEU A 6 -11.50 4.01 5.30
C LEU A 6 -12.96 3.99 5.80
N PHE A 7 -13.68 2.88 5.67
CA PHE A 7 -15.05 2.76 6.20
C PHE A 7 -15.14 2.82 7.73
N ASN A 8 -14.08 2.41 8.41
CA ASN A 8 -14.03 2.30 9.87
C ASN A 8 -13.31 3.47 10.53
N GLU A 9 -12.47 4.18 9.77
CA GLU A 9 -11.58 5.20 10.31
C GLU A 9 -12.25 6.57 10.44
N ILE A 10 -11.95 7.24 11.55
CA ILE A 10 -12.23 8.67 11.77
C ILE A 10 -10.89 9.32 12.08
N ILE A 11 -10.44 10.18 11.18
CA ILE A 11 -9.17 10.89 11.29
C ILE A 11 -9.40 12.17 12.07
N ILE A 12 -8.59 12.41 13.10
CA ILE A 12 -8.69 13.59 13.95
C ILE A 12 -7.54 14.53 13.59
N THR A 13 -7.87 15.72 13.13
CA THR A 13 -6.89 16.76 12.77
C THR A 13 -7.03 17.97 13.68
N ASP A 14 -5.91 18.61 14.00
CA ASP A 14 -5.86 19.88 14.72
C ASP A 14 -6.46 21.01 13.87
N LYS A 15 -7.52 21.63 14.39
CA LYS A 15 -8.30 22.64 13.66
C LYS A 15 -7.48 23.91 13.35
N PRO A 16 -6.71 24.49 14.29
CA PRO A 16 -5.83 25.62 13.98
C PRO A 16 -4.82 25.31 12.87
N THR A 17 -4.19 24.13 12.91
CA THR A 17 -3.21 23.71 11.90
C THR A 17 -3.86 23.53 10.53
N LEU A 18 -5.04 22.92 10.47
CA LEU A 18 -5.78 22.77 9.22
C LEU A 18 -6.18 24.14 8.63
N LEU A 19 -6.69 25.07 9.45
CA LEU A 19 -7.00 26.44 9.00
C LEU A 19 -5.77 27.15 8.46
N GLN A 20 -4.62 27.00 9.13
CA GLN A 20 -3.36 27.58 8.66
C GLN A 20 -2.97 27.01 7.28
N ALA A 21 -3.12 25.70 7.08
CA ALA A 21 -2.85 25.04 5.81
C ALA A 21 -3.74 25.58 4.69
N ILE A 22 -5.03 25.73 4.98
CA ILE A 22 -6.01 26.27 4.04
C ILE A 22 -5.66 27.70 3.62
N ASN A 23 -5.31 28.54 4.60
CA ASN A 23 -4.96 29.93 4.38
C ASN A 23 -3.60 30.12 3.70
N SER A 24 -2.76 29.08 3.65
CA SER A 24 -1.43 29.17 3.03
C SER A 24 -1.46 29.18 1.50
N SER A 25 -2.56 28.70 0.89
CA SER A 25 -2.70 28.46 -0.55
C SER A 25 -1.60 27.56 -1.15
N LYS A 26 -0.89 26.79 -0.31
CA LYS A 26 0.10 25.78 -0.73
C LYS A 26 -0.58 24.44 -0.95
N LEU A 27 0.06 23.55 -1.71
CA LEU A 27 -0.35 22.16 -1.74
C LEU A 27 -0.06 21.55 -0.37
N PHE A 28 -1.06 20.93 0.23
CA PHE A 28 -0.91 20.19 1.48
C PHE A 28 -1.69 18.88 1.40
N GLY A 29 -1.36 17.96 2.28
CA GLY A 29 -2.10 16.75 2.52
C GLY A 29 -2.41 16.58 4.00
N ILE A 30 -3.38 15.72 4.28
CA ILE A 30 -3.65 15.22 5.64
C ILE A 30 -3.29 13.74 5.61
N ASN A 31 -2.43 13.28 6.51
CA ASN A 31 -2.07 11.86 6.55
C ASN A 31 -3.04 11.03 7.39
N ILE A 32 -2.86 9.71 7.38
CA ILE A 32 -3.67 8.76 8.16
C ILE A 32 -3.58 8.98 9.68
N LYS A 33 -2.60 9.75 10.17
CA LYS A 33 -2.47 10.15 11.58
C LYS A 33 -3.18 11.48 11.90
N GLY A 34 -3.76 12.13 10.90
CA GLY A 34 -4.41 13.43 11.03
C GLY A 34 -3.47 14.62 11.01
N GLU A 35 -2.19 14.41 10.67
CA GLU A 35 -1.19 15.46 10.56
C GLU A 35 -1.29 16.17 9.21
N VAL A 36 -1.15 17.49 9.23
CA VAL A 36 -1.02 18.29 8.00
C VAL A 36 0.43 18.23 7.51
N LYS A 37 0.61 17.81 6.27
CA LYS A 37 1.91 17.73 5.58
C LYS A 37 1.91 18.64 4.35
N TYR A 38 3.06 19.20 4.00
CA TYR A 38 3.24 20.00 2.77
C TYR A 38 4.20 19.27 1.84
N GLU A 39 4.18 19.62 0.55
CA GLU A 39 5.18 19.11 -0.38
C GLU A 39 6.62 19.56 -0.02
N PRO A 40 7.63 18.72 -0.29
CA PRO A 40 7.51 17.34 -0.80
C PRO A 40 7.01 16.37 0.27
N PHE A 41 6.11 15.46 -0.10
CA PHE A 41 5.64 14.40 0.81
C PHE A 41 6.72 13.34 1.02
N GLU A 42 6.79 12.79 2.23
CA GLU A 42 7.72 11.71 2.56
C GLU A 42 7.42 10.46 1.73
N ASP A 43 8.45 9.63 1.53
CA ASP A 43 8.26 8.33 0.91
C ASP A 43 7.28 7.49 1.76
N LYS A 44 6.40 6.75 1.09
CA LYS A 44 5.32 5.96 1.71
C LYS A 44 4.35 6.77 2.60
N GLU A 45 4.33 8.11 2.55
CA GLU A 45 3.36 8.92 3.30
C GLU A 45 1.94 8.66 2.77
N VAL A 46 1.09 8.08 3.63
CA VAL A 46 -0.29 7.73 3.29
C VAL A 46 -1.21 8.90 3.60
N LEU A 47 -1.81 9.47 2.56
CA LEU A 47 -2.66 10.65 2.63
C LEU A 47 -4.15 10.28 2.57
N ILE A 48 -4.94 10.88 3.45
CA ILE A 48 -6.41 10.86 3.39
C ILE A 48 -6.98 12.13 2.75
N TYR A 49 -6.13 13.07 2.36
CA TYR A 49 -6.46 14.25 1.55
C TYR A 49 -5.19 14.79 0.91
N GLN A 50 -5.28 15.32 -0.31
CA GLN A 50 -4.24 16.13 -0.95
C GLN A 50 -4.92 17.21 -1.79
N GLY A 51 -4.58 18.48 -1.57
CA GLY A 51 -5.23 19.57 -2.28
C GLY A 51 -4.54 20.92 -2.12
N LYS A 52 -4.80 21.80 -3.09
CA LYS A 52 -4.31 23.19 -3.09
C LYS A 52 -5.52 24.13 -3.08
N PRO A 53 -5.88 24.70 -1.92
CA PRO A 53 -7.00 25.62 -1.83
C PRO A 53 -6.76 26.86 -2.69
N THR A 54 -7.74 27.21 -3.51
CA THR A 54 -7.74 28.43 -4.33
C THR A 54 -8.53 29.56 -3.69
N ILE A 55 -9.44 29.23 -2.76
CA ILE A 55 -10.30 30.16 -2.03
C ILE A 55 -10.24 29.77 -0.56
N ILE A 56 -10.07 30.76 0.33
CA ILE A 56 -10.24 30.59 1.77
C ILE A 56 -11.74 30.41 2.01
N ASP A 57 -12.16 29.21 2.37
CA ASP A 57 -13.56 28.86 2.60
C ASP A 57 -13.66 27.86 3.77
N ASN A 58 -14.88 27.42 4.09
CA ASN A 58 -15.09 26.42 5.13
C ASN A 58 -14.48 25.05 4.75
N PHE A 59 -14.26 24.19 5.74
CA PHE A 59 -13.61 22.89 5.53
C PHE A 59 -14.33 22.02 4.51
N GLU A 60 -15.67 21.99 4.51
CA GLU A 60 -16.46 21.18 3.57
C GLU A 60 -16.19 21.52 2.11
N LYS A 61 -16.05 22.82 1.78
CA LYS A 61 -15.75 23.22 0.40
C LYS A 61 -14.31 22.97 0.01
N VAL A 62 -13.38 23.08 0.96
CA VAL A 62 -11.95 22.89 0.70
C VAL A 62 -11.59 21.41 0.57
N LEU A 63 -12.11 20.56 1.45
CA LEU A 63 -11.89 19.11 1.40
C LEU A 63 -12.77 18.47 0.31
N GLY A 64 -13.99 18.98 0.14
CA GLY A 64 -14.94 18.51 -0.87
C GLY A 64 -16.07 17.68 -0.25
N LYS A 65 -17.17 17.58 -1.00
CA LYS A 65 -18.44 16.96 -0.56
C LYS A 65 -18.37 15.48 -0.18
N ASN A 66 -17.29 14.79 -0.57
CA ASN A 66 -17.09 13.37 -0.29
C ASN A 66 -16.49 13.13 1.11
N TYR A 67 -16.09 14.19 1.81
CA TYR A 67 -15.63 14.13 3.20
C TYR A 67 -16.79 14.45 4.14
N GLN A 68 -16.95 13.63 5.19
CA GLN A 68 -17.85 13.97 6.29
C GLN A 68 -17.04 14.57 7.42
N LEU A 69 -17.41 15.76 7.86
CA LEU A 69 -16.66 16.56 8.82
C LEU A 69 -17.50 16.82 10.07
N VAL A 70 -16.87 16.73 11.23
CA VAL A 70 -17.43 17.22 12.50
C VAL A 70 -16.38 18.11 13.16
N GLU A 71 -16.72 19.37 13.37
CA GLU A 71 -15.90 20.29 14.15
C GLU A 71 -16.20 20.13 15.64
N ASP A 72 -15.16 19.91 16.45
CA ASP A 72 -15.25 19.73 17.91
C ASP A 72 -14.15 20.55 18.59
N GLU A 73 -14.52 21.73 19.11
CA GLU A 73 -13.59 22.70 19.71
C GLU A 73 -12.38 22.98 18.82
N ASP A 74 -11.20 22.50 19.22
CA ASP A 74 -9.91 22.66 18.54
C ASP A 74 -9.57 21.51 17.57
N ARG A 75 -10.53 20.64 17.28
CA ARG A 75 -10.34 19.45 16.42
C ARG A 75 -11.36 19.38 15.30
N VAL A 76 -10.97 18.71 14.22
CA VAL A 76 -11.86 18.32 13.12
C VAL A 76 -11.79 16.79 12.97
N LEU A 77 -12.93 16.14 13.07
CA LEU A 77 -13.08 14.71 12.81
C LEU A 77 -13.48 14.52 11.35
N ILE A 78 -12.72 13.69 10.63
CA ILE A 78 -12.81 13.54 9.17
C ILE A 78 -13.09 12.06 8.86
N LYS A 79 -14.17 11.80 8.11
CA LYS A 79 -14.37 10.54 7.41
C LYS A 79 -14.16 10.74 5.92
N ALA A 80 -13.28 9.92 5.33
CA ALA A 80 -12.86 10.05 3.94
C ALA A 80 -13.35 8.90 3.03
N PHE A 81 -14.13 7.94 3.55
CA PHE A 81 -14.52 6.74 2.80
C PHE A 81 -15.22 7.02 1.46
N SER A 82 -16.07 8.06 1.36
CA SER A 82 -16.75 8.37 0.09
C SER A 82 -15.79 8.90 -0.98
N ASN A 83 -14.55 9.23 -0.63
CA ASN A 83 -13.52 9.71 -1.54
C ASN A 83 -12.47 8.65 -1.90
N TRP A 84 -12.69 7.37 -1.56
CA TRP A 84 -11.69 6.31 -1.67
C TRP A 84 -11.04 6.20 -3.05
N GLN A 85 -11.81 6.35 -4.15
CA GLN A 85 -11.27 6.25 -5.51
C GLN A 85 -10.23 7.33 -5.82
N GLU A 86 -10.47 8.56 -5.38
CA GLU A 86 -9.50 9.64 -5.54
C GLU A 86 -8.28 9.41 -4.65
N LEU A 87 -8.49 8.86 -3.45
CA LEU A 87 -7.41 8.52 -2.53
C LEU A 87 -6.50 7.40 -3.05
N ILE A 88 -7.00 6.49 -3.88
CA ILE A 88 -6.13 5.56 -4.62
C ILE A 88 -5.14 6.37 -5.47
N GLY A 89 -5.65 7.22 -6.37
CA GLY A 89 -4.79 8.01 -7.26
C GLY A 89 -3.82 8.94 -6.53
N VAL A 90 -4.23 9.51 -5.39
CA VAL A 90 -3.36 10.33 -4.54
C VAL A 90 -2.18 9.53 -3.99
N ASN A 91 -2.38 8.26 -3.66
CA ASN A 91 -1.40 7.45 -2.94
C ASN A 91 -0.65 6.41 -3.79
N THR A 92 -1.16 6.02 -4.96
CA THR A 92 -0.48 5.09 -5.88
C THR A 92 0.99 5.44 -6.11
N PRO A 93 1.41 6.72 -6.31
CA PRO A 93 2.82 7.05 -6.51
C PRO A 93 3.75 6.71 -5.34
N ARG A 94 3.20 6.44 -4.15
CA ARG A 94 3.93 6.11 -2.92
C ARG A 94 3.62 4.68 -2.43
N ALA A 95 2.77 3.93 -3.12
CA ALA A 95 2.42 2.57 -2.73
C ALA A 95 3.56 1.61 -3.06
N SER A 96 3.76 0.59 -2.24
CA SER A 96 4.65 -0.54 -2.51
C SER A 96 4.03 -1.55 -3.49
N TYR A 97 2.72 -1.69 -3.48
CA TYR A 97 1.95 -2.49 -4.42
C TYR A 97 0.50 -1.99 -4.51
N ASP A 98 -0.14 -2.27 -5.64
CA ASP A 98 -1.55 -1.94 -5.92
C ASP A 98 -2.40 -3.21 -5.95
N ASP A 99 -3.39 -3.28 -5.06
CA ASP A 99 -4.38 -4.36 -4.96
C ASP A 99 -5.80 -3.82 -5.11
N THR A 100 -5.99 -2.92 -6.07
CA THR A 100 -7.29 -2.30 -6.35
C THR A 100 -8.06 -2.99 -7.47
N THR A 101 -7.41 -3.89 -8.22
CA THR A 101 -7.98 -4.58 -9.39
C THR A 101 -8.54 -5.96 -9.04
N ALA A 102 -9.45 -6.46 -9.88
CA ALA A 102 -10.00 -7.80 -9.72
C ALA A 102 -8.97 -8.91 -9.97
N ASP A 103 -7.93 -8.62 -10.74
CA ASP A 103 -6.84 -9.54 -11.06
C ASP A 103 -5.79 -9.61 -9.93
N GLY A 104 -5.94 -8.78 -8.90
CA GLY A 104 -5.07 -8.71 -7.74
C GLY A 104 -3.84 -7.83 -7.98
N VAL A 105 -2.71 -8.27 -7.43
CA VAL A 105 -1.43 -7.56 -7.47
C VAL A 105 -0.62 -8.05 -8.66
N ALA A 106 -0.14 -7.10 -9.47
CA ALA A 106 0.60 -7.39 -10.70
C ALA A 106 2.11 -7.12 -10.58
N GLU A 107 2.52 -6.12 -9.79
CA GLU A 107 3.93 -5.71 -9.65
C GLU A 107 4.18 -5.03 -8.31
N PHE A 108 5.44 -5.03 -7.86
CA PHE A 108 5.95 -4.20 -6.78
C PHE A 108 6.60 -2.92 -7.32
N SER A 109 6.44 -1.81 -6.58
CA SER A 109 7.07 -0.54 -6.96
C SER A 109 8.60 -0.54 -6.80
N ASP A 110 9.10 -1.31 -5.84
CA ASP A 110 10.54 -1.48 -5.59
C ASP A 110 11.08 -2.59 -6.50
N LYS A 111 12.16 -2.28 -7.22
CA LYS A 111 12.75 -3.20 -8.19
C LYS A 111 13.29 -4.48 -7.58
N GLY A 112 13.82 -4.43 -6.36
CA GLY A 112 14.37 -5.64 -5.72
C GLY A 112 13.26 -6.58 -5.25
N LEU A 113 12.13 -6.05 -4.76
CA LEU A 113 10.93 -6.85 -4.50
C LEU A 113 10.35 -7.42 -5.80
N GLU A 114 10.34 -6.60 -6.86
CA GLU A 114 9.87 -7.02 -8.17
C GLU A 114 10.73 -8.12 -8.78
N ASP A 115 12.06 -8.02 -8.70
CA ASP A 115 12.99 -9.07 -9.11
C ASP A 115 12.70 -10.37 -8.36
N ILE A 116 12.43 -10.31 -7.05
CA ILE A 116 12.01 -11.50 -6.27
C ILE A 116 10.68 -12.06 -6.81
N GLY A 117 9.72 -11.20 -7.13
CA GLY A 117 8.43 -11.57 -7.73
C GLY A 117 8.58 -12.35 -9.04
N TRP A 118 9.33 -11.78 -10.00
CA TRP A 118 9.58 -12.41 -11.31
C TRP A 118 10.21 -13.80 -11.20
N HIS A 119 11.24 -13.98 -10.37
CA HIS A 119 11.85 -15.30 -10.21
C HIS A 119 10.94 -16.26 -9.43
N ALA A 120 10.09 -15.75 -8.54
CA ALA A 120 9.14 -16.58 -7.80
C ALA A 120 8.04 -17.16 -8.70
N THR A 121 7.61 -16.42 -9.74
CA THR A 121 6.58 -16.89 -10.68
C THR A 121 7.01 -18.12 -11.48
N GLU A 122 8.31 -18.29 -11.76
CA GLU A 122 8.84 -19.50 -12.42
C GLU A 122 8.57 -20.77 -11.60
N PHE A 123 8.39 -20.64 -10.28
CA PHE A 123 8.06 -21.76 -9.39
C PHE A 123 6.58 -21.81 -8.99
N ASN A 124 5.71 -21.15 -9.76
CA ASN A 124 4.26 -21.03 -9.50
C ASN A 124 3.96 -20.38 -8.13
N ILE A 125 4.74 -19.39 -7.72
CA ILE A 125 4.45 -18.56 -6.55
C ILE A 125 3.92 -17.22 -7.07
N ASP A 126 2.63 -16.96 -6.88
CA ASP A 126 1.99 -15.74 -7.39
C ASP A 126 2.20 -14.53 -6.46
N TYR A 127 2.00 -13.33 -7.00
CA TYR A 127 2.13 -12.07 -6.25
C TYR A 127 1.16 -11.97 -5.08
N ARG A 128 -0.02 -12.62 -5.16
CA ARG A 128 -0.95 -12.70 -4.04
C ARG A 128 -0.30 -13.39 -2.84
N THR A 129 0.34 -14.53 -3.06
CA THR A 129 1.06 -15.29 -2.04
C THR A 129 2.18 -14.44 -1.43
N LEU A 130 2.94 -13.71 -2.26
CA LEU A 130 4.01 -12.83 -1.78
C LEU A 130 3.48 -11.70 -0.92
N VAL A 131 2.41 -11.04 -1.37
CA VAL A 131 1.77 -9.96 -0.61
C VAL A 131 1.18 -10.46 0.70
N GLU A 132 0.56 -11.64 0.74
CA GLU A 132 0.09 -12.24 2.00
C GLU A 132 1.23 -12.44 3.01
N VAL A 133 2.40 -12.88 2.54
CA VAL A 133 3.59 -13.01 3.40
C VAL A 133 4.08 -11.65 3.91
N LEU A 134 4.10 -10.63 3.05
CA LEU A 134 4.46 -9.26 3.45
C LEU A 134 3.45 -8.69 4.47
N GLU A 135 2.17 -8.86 4.20
CA GLU A 135 1.09 -8.40 5.07
C GLU A 135 1.10 -9.10 6.43
N GLU A 136 1.52 -10.37 6.49
CA GLU A 136 1.68 -11.10 7.74
C GLU A 136 2.94 -10.68 8.51
N LYS A 137 4.08 -10.55 7.83
CA LYS A 137 5.41 -10.52 8.48
C LYS A 137 6.07 -9.15 8.53
N CYS A 138 5.67 -8.20 7.70
CA CYS A 138 6.32 -6.89 7.63
C CYS A 138 5.47 -5.81 8.33
N ASP A 139 6.16 -4.79 8.83
CA ASP A 139 5.53 -3.56 9.28
C ASP A 139 5.16 -2.68 8.10
N GLY A 140 3.99 -2.05 8.20
CA GLY A 140 3.45 -1.25 7.11
C GLY A 140 1.96 -0.97 7.29
N THR A 141 1.40 -0.23 6.35
CA THR A 141 -0.02 0.14 6.31
C THR A 141 -0.66 -0.38 5.03
N ILE A 142 -1.89 -0.88 5.12
CA ILE A 142 -2.74 -1.15 3.97
C ILE A 142 -3.84 -0.09 3.98
N LEU A 143 -3.79 0.88 3.07
CA LEU A 143 -4.89 1.83 2.88
C LEU A 143 -5.96 1.12 2.03
N CYS A 144 -7.13 0.85 2.59
CA CYS A 144 -8.15 0.10 1.87
C CYS A 144 -9.57 0.58 2.12
N ILE A 145 -10.47 0.09 1.27
CA ILE A 145 -11.86 -0.15 1.62
C ILE A 145 -12.08 -1.66 1.73
N GLU A 146 -12.71 -2.09 2.83
CA GLU A 146 -13.07 -3.49 3.02
C GLU A 146 -14.44 -3.60 3.68
N GLN A 147 -15.36 -4.34 3.08
CA GLN A 147 -16.67 -4.66 3.63
C GLN A 147 -17.03 -6.12 3.36
N LYS A 148 -17.88 -6.72 4.21
CA LYS A 148 -18.16 -8.17 4.20
C LYS A 148 -19.36 -8.57 3.34
N ASP A 149 -20.37 -7.71 3.22
CA ASP A 149 -21.66 -8.07 2.60
C ASP A 149 -22.19 -6.97 1.66
N PRO A 150 -22.05 -7.12 0.33
CA PRO A 150 -21.21 -8.12 -0.36
C PRO A 150 -19.72 -7.88 -0.07
N TYR A 151 -18.92 -8.95 -0.15
CA TYR A 151 -17.48 -8.82 0.04
C TYR A 151 -16.89 -7.90 -1.03
N GLN A 152 -16.17 -6.89 -0.57
CA GLN A 152 -15.44 -5.96 -1.41
C GLN A 152 -14.14 -5.62 -0.71
N PHE A 153 -13.04 -5.72 -1.45
CA PHE A 153 -11.74 -5.24 -1.04
C PHE A 153 -11.12 -4.44 -2.19
N SER A 154 -10.45 -3.35 -1.87
CA SER A 154 -9.63 -2.57 -2.78
C SER A 154 -8.64 -1.79 -1.92
N GLY A 155 -7.34 -1.91 -2.20
CA GLY A 155 -6.34 -1.29 -1.34
C GLY A 155 -4.96 -1.12 -1.96
N LEU A 156 -4.16 -0.33 -1.27
CA LEU A 156 -2.75 -0.09 -1.56
C LEU A 156 -1.92 -0.49 -0.34
N GLY A 157 -0.82 -1.19 -0.57
CA GLY A 157 0.14 -1.54 0.48
C GLY A 157 1.29 -0.56 0.58
N PHE A 158 1.70 -0.24 1.80
CA PHE A 158 2.83 0.65 2.11
C PHE A 158 3.74 -0.05 3.12
N LEU A 159 4.86 -0.59 2.63
CA LEU A 159 5.89 -1.19 3.48
C LEU A 159 6.70 -0.08 4.16
N ASN A 160 7.06 -0.30 5.42
CA ASN A 160 7.91 0.67 6.14
C ASN A 160 9.41 0.54 5.78
N ASP A 161 9.85 -0.68 5.44
CA ASP A 161 11.24 -1.00 5.11
C ASP A 161 11.29 -2.02 3.97
N ASP A 162 11.67 -1.55 2.78
CA ASP A 162 11.77 -2.39 1.59
C ASP A 162 12.93 -3.40 1.70
N GLU A 163 13.98 -3.13 2.48
CA GLU A 163 15.11 -4.06 2.68
C GLU A 163 14.75 -5.20 3.64
N GLU A 164 13.93 -4.92 4.65
CA GLU A 164 13.32 -5.97 5.47
C GLU A 164 12.39 -6.84 4.62
N ALA A 165 11.50 -6.21 3.85
CA ALA A 165 10.57 -6.91 2.97
C ALA A 165 11.28 -7.83 1.96
N LYS A 166 12.39 -7.37 1.36
CA LYS A 166 13.23 -8.18 0.46
C LYS A 166 13.77 -9.42 1.16
N LYS A 167 14.28 -9.28 2.39
CA LYS A 167 14.79 -10.44 3.15
C LYS A 167 13.67 -11.42 3.46
N VAL A 168 12.52 -10.93 3.91
CA VAL A 168 11.35 -11.75 4.23
C VAL A 168 10.89 -12.56 3.01
N LEU A 169 10.73 -11.91 1.85
CA LEU A 169 10.32 -12.60 0.64
C LEU A 169 11.41 -13.53 0.09
N PHE A 170 12.67 -13.10 0.09
CA PHE A 170 13.77 -13.93 -0.38
C PHE A 170 13.88 -15.22 0.44
N ASP A 171 13.82 -15.12 1.77
CA ASP A 171 13.85 -16.29 2.66
C ASP A 171 12.63 -17.19 2.47
N PHE A 172 11.44 -16.60 2.27
CA PHE A 172 10.22 -17.36 1.96
C PHE A 172 10.37 -18.13 0.65
N CYS A 173 10.70 -17.45 -0.45
CA CYS A 173 10.85 -18.04 -1.77
C CYS A 173 11.96 -19.09 -1.78
N GLN A 174 13.12 -18.81 -1.18
CA GLN A 174 14.22 -19.77 -1.10
C GLN A 174 13.77 -21.09 -0.47
N ASN A 175 12.98 -21.05 0.61
CA ASN A 175 12.48 -22.26 1.26
C ASN A 175 11.47 -23.02 0.37
N ILE A 176 10.54 -22.31 -0.26
CA ILE A 176 9.52 -22.93 -1.12
C ILE A 176 10.14 -23.52 -2.38
N VAL A 177 11.00 -22.76 -3.08
CA VAL A 177 11.68 -23.19 -4.29
C VAL A 177 12.58 -24.40 -4.01
N LYS A 178 13.33 -24.38 -2.90
CA LYS A 178 14.13 -25.52 -2.49
C LYS A 178 13.26 -26.77 -2.28
N ASN A 179 12.13 -26.61 -1.58
CA ASN A 179 11.21 -27.71 -1.34
C ASN A 179 10.63 -28.26 -2.65
N LYS A 180 10.28 -27.40 -3.61
CA LYS A 180 9.79 -27.78 -4.94
C LYS A 180 10.84 -28.57 -5.72
N ILE A 181 12.08 -28.09 -5.77
CA ILE A 181 13.15 -28.80 -6.49
C ILE A 181 13.43 -30.18 -5.90
N GLU A 182 13.34 -30.31 -4.57
CA GLU A 182 13.59 -31.58 -3.88
C GLU A 182 12.43 -32.56 -3.95
N ASN A 183 11.18 -32.09 -4.03
CA ASN A 183 10.00 -32.92 -3.76
C ASN A 183 8.86 -32.82 -4.79
N ASP A 184 8.81 -31.79 -5.65
CA ASP A 184 7.78 -31.61 -6.67
C ASP A 184 8.21 -32.28 -7.99
N PRO A 185 7.46 -33.26 -8.50
CA PRO A 185 7.80 -33.93 -9.76
C PRO A 185 7.88 -33.01 -10.98
N HIS A 186 7.30 -31.81 -10.93
CA HIS A 186 7.32 -30.83 -12.03
C HIS A 186 8.57 -29.94 -12.01
N PHE A 187 9.33 -29.91 -10.92
CA PHE A 187 10.48 -29.03 -10.73
C PHE A 187 11.77 -29.81 -10.45
N LYS A 188 11.88 -31.06 -10.95
CA LYS A 188 13.10 -31.85 -10.73
C LYS A 188 14.31 -31.10 -11.27
N ARG A 189 15.40 -31.10 -10.51
CA ARG A 189 16.62 -30.32 -10.80
C ARG A 189 17.16 -30.54 -12.22
N GLU A 190 17.11 -31.77 -12.71
CA GLU A 190 17.58 -32.16 -14.04
C GLU A 190 16.62 -31.83 -15.20
N GLU A 191 15.39 -31.39 -14.88
CA GLU A 191 14.31 -31.08 -15.82
C GLU A 191 13.91 -29.60 -15.78
N LEU A 192 14.63 -28.76 -15.00
CA LEU A 192 14.40 -27.32 -14.97
C LEU A 192 14.64 -26.71 -16.37
N THR A 193 13.76 -25.81 -16.75
CA THR A 193 13.93 -24.92 -17.90
C THR A 193 15.00 -23.86 -17.62
N ASP A 194 15.45 -23.16 -18.67
CA ASP A 194 16.46 -22.09 -18.54
C ASP A 194 15.99 -20.99 -17.56
N ASP A 195 14.70 -20.63 -17.59
CA ASP A 195 14.11 -19.61 -16.71
C ASP A 195 14.01 -20.10 -15.25
N GLU A 196 13.62 -21.36 -15.04
CA GLU A 196 13.59 -21.98 -13.70
C GLU A 196 15.00 -22.17 -13.11
N GLU A 197 16.00 -22.47 -13.95
CA GLU A 197 17.40 -22.58 -13.51
C GLU A 197 17.95 -21.21 -13.09
N ASP A 198 17.69 -20.15 -13.86
CA ASP A 198 18.08 -18.77 -13.50
C ASP A 198 17.41 -18.33 -12.19
N ALA A 199 16.11 -18.60 -12.03
CA ALA A 199 15.40 -18.36 -10.77
C ALA A 199 15.97 -19.16 -9.59
N ALA A 200 16.33 -20.43 -9.78
CA ALA A 200 16.98 -21.22 -8.74
C ALA A 200 18.37 -20.67 -8.35
N GLN A 201 19.13 -20.13 -9.31
CA GLN A 201 20.41 -19.44 -9.06
C GLN A 201 20.19 -18.13 -8.31
N PHE A 202 19.19 -17.33 -8.69
CA PHE A 202 18.80 -16.10 -7.99
C PHE A 202 18.51 -16.39 -6.51
N PHE A 203 17.74 -17.44 -6.22
CA PHE A 203 17.45 -17.88 -4.85
C PHE A 203 18.58 -18.67 -4.16
N LYS A 204 19.73 -18.84 -4.80
CA LYS A 204 20.94 -19.50 -4.26
C LYS A 204 20.71 -20.95 -3.85
N ILE A 205 19.93 -21.69 -4.62
CA ILE A 205 19.63 -23.11 -4.37
C ILE A 205 20.57 -24.02 -5.15
N VAL A 206 20.99 -23.58 -6.33
CA VAL A 206 21.87 -24.34 -7.23
C VAL A 206 23.24 -23.71 -7.38
#